data_AF-A0A3B9H094-F1
#
_entry.id   AF-A0A3B9H094-F1
#
_cell.length_a   1.000
_cell.length_b   1.000
_cell.length_c   1.000
_cell.angle_alpha   90.00
_cell.angle_beta   90.00
_cell.angle_gamma   90.00
#
_symmetry.space_group_name_H-M   'P 1'
#
loop_
_entity.id
_entity.type
_entity.pdbx_description
1 polymer ?
#
loop_
_entity_poly.entity_id
_entity_poly.type
_entity_poly.pdbx_seq_one_letter_code
_entity_poly.pdbx_strand_id
1 'polypeptide(L)'
;IPMFLIIGIWGGKDKIYAAFKFFLYTLLGSLLMLVAVVYMYITAGSSDFEVLEKFAFDPHVQTWLWLAFIASFAVKLPMWPVHTWLPDAHVQAPTAGSVILAGVLLKMGGYGFLRFSLPMFPDASHLFQPAMFALAVAAIVYTSLVAWRQTDMKKLIAYSSVAHMGFVTLGVFSFTEVGVQGAIFQMISHGFISAALFLIVGVVYDRMHTREIAAYGGLVHRMPVYATLFMLFTMANV
;
A
#
# COMPACT_ATOMS: atom_id res chain seq x y z
N ILE A 1 13.99 6.03 3.85
CA ILE A 1 14.66 7.32 4.15
C ILE A 1 14.18 8.45 3.23
N PRO A 2 14.23 8.36 1.88
CA PRO A 2 13.83 9.48 1.02
C PRO A 2 12.42 10.00 1.29
N MET A 3 11.43 9.11 1.40
CA MET A 3 10.06 9.50 1.74
C MET A 3 9.91 10.16 3.11
N PHE A 4 10.70 9.72 4.11
CA PHE A 4 10.71 10.33 5.43
C PHE A 4 11.14 11.80 5.34
N LEU A 5 12.19 12.08 4.55
CA LEU A 5 12.66 13.45 4.30
C LEU A 5 11.66 14.25 3.46
N ILE A 6 11.09 13.65 2.41
CA ILE A 6 10.08 14.30 1.56
C ILE A 6 8.90 14.79 2.40
N ILE A 7 8.38 13.95 3.30
CA ILE A 7 7.30 14.33 4.21
C ILE A 7 7.81 15.31 5.27
N GLY A 8 8.89 15.00 5.98
CA GLY A 8 9.35 15.78 7.13
C GLY A 8 9.81 17.20 6.81
N ILE A 9 10.41 17.41 5.64
CA ILE A 9 10.92 18.73 5.22
C ILE A 9 9.82 19.53 4.50
N TRP A 10 9.21 18.94 3.45
CA TRP A 10 8.27 19.64 2.55
C TRP A 10 6.79 19.33 2.80
N GLY A 11 6.45 18.62 3.88
CA GLY A 11 5.07 18.28 4.20
C GLY A 11 4.25 19.42 4.80
N GLY A 12 3.00 19.08 5.16
CA GLY A 12 2.01 19.98 5.77
C GLY A 12 2.23 20.25 7.26
N LYS A 13 1.15 20.63 7.95
CA LYS A 13 1.19 21.09 9.36
C LYS A 13 1.73 20.02 10.32
N ASP A 14 1.26 18.78 10.19
CA ASP A 14 1.64 17.67 11.10
C ASP A 14 2.71 16.76 10.49
N LYS A 15 3.57 17.33 9.65
CA LYS A 15 4.55 16.58 8.86
C LYS A 15 5.53 15.75 9.68
N ILE A 16 5.95 16.24 10.84
CA ILE A 16 6.89 15.52 11.71
C ILE A 16 6.22 14.26 12.27
N TYR A 17 4.99 14.39 12.79
CA TYR A 17 4.21 13.25 13.27
C TYR A 17 4.03 12.20 12.17
N ALA A 18 3.59 12.61 10.98
CA ALA A 18 3.36 11.69 9.87
C ALA A 18 4.65 11.03 9.37
N ALA A 19 5.76 11.77 9.30
CA ALA A 19 7.05 11.25 8.89
C ALA A 19 7.54 10.18 9.87
N PHE A 20 7.52 10.45 11.18
CA PHE A 20 7.92 9.47 12.19
C PHE A 20 6.97 8.27 12.24
N LYS A 21 5.65 8.46 12.14
CA LYS A 21 4.69 7.36 12.07
C LYS A 21 4.98 6.46 10.87
N PHE A 22 5.15 7.03 9.68
CA PHE A 22 5.54 6.30 8.47
C PHE A 22 6.85 5.52 8.66
N PHE A 23 7.87 6.17 9.20
CA PHE A 23 9.18 5.56 9.41
C PHE A 23 9.12 4.41 10.42
N LEU A 24 8.47 4.59 11.56
CA LEU A 24 8.37 3.57 12.59
C LEU A 24 7.60 2.34 12.12
N TYR A 25 6.47 2.53 11.43
CA TYR A 25 5.71 1.43 10.84
C TYR A 25 6.59 0.62 9.87
N THR A 26 7.25 1.32 8.92
CA THR A 26 8.04 0.66 7.88
C THR A 26 9.32 0.04 8.40
N LEU A 27 9.97 0.64 9.41
CA LEU A 27 11.16 0.12 10.05
C LEU A 27 10.86 -1.15 10.84
N LEU A 28 9.85 -1.12 11.71
CA LEU A 28 9.54 -2.23 12.61
C LEU A 28 9.29 -3.53 11.83
N GLY A 29 8.44 -3.48 10.80
CA GLY A 29 8.19 -4.63 9.94
C GLY A 29 9.42 -5.08 9.16
N SER A 30 10.26 -4.15 8.71
CA SER A 30 11.48 -4.48 7.96
C SER A 30 12.59 -5.07 8.82
N LEU A 31 12.68 -4.73 10.12
CA LEU A 31 13.63 -5.33 11.04
C LEU A 31 13.32 -6.81 11.29
N LEU A 32 12.04 -7.18 11.44
CA LEU A 32 11.64 -8.59 11.57
C LEU A 32 12.00 -9.39 10.31
N MET A 33 11.70 -8.84 9.14
CA MET A 33 12.09 -9.45 7.86
C MET A 33 13.62 -9.57 7.73
N LEU A 34 14.38 -8.58 8.20
CA LEU A 34 15.85 -8.65 8.18
C LEU A 34 16.39 -9.83 8.99
N VAL A 35 15.82 -10.09 10.18
CA VAL A 35 16.19 -11.25 10.99
C VAL A 35 15.94 -12.56 10.23
N ALA A 36 14.79 -12.66 9.53
CA ALA A 36 14.49 -13.83 8.70
C ALA A 36 15.45 -13.98 7.52
N VAL A 37 15.81 -12.89 6.83
CA VAL A 37 16.80 -12.92 5.73
C VAL A 37 18.17 -13.37 6.22
N VAL A 38 18.62 -12.90 7.40
CA VAL A 38 19.89 -13.32 8.00
C VAL A 38 19.85 -14.81 8.34
N TYR A 39 18.75 -15.31 8.91
CA TYR A 39 18.58 -16.74 9.16
C TYR A 39 18.64 -17.54 7.86
N MET A 40 17.90 -17.13 6.83
CA MET A 40 17.89 -17.78 5.52
C MET A 40 19.29 -17.85 4.92
N TYR A 41 20.07 -16.77 5.01
CA TYR A 41 21.46 -16.73 4.54
C TYR A 41 22.33 -17.74 5.29
N ILE A 42 22.23 -17.82 6.62
CA ILE A 42 23.04 -18.74 7.43
C ILE A 42 22.66 -20.20 7.11
N THR A 43 21.37 -20.49 6.90
CA THR A 43 20.88 -21.85 6.64
C THR A 43 21.15 -22.30 5.20
N ALA A 44 20.90 -21.44 4.21
CA ALA A 44 21.08 -21.77 2.80
C ALA A 44 22.51 -21.56 2.29
N GLY A 45 23.35 -20.84 3.06
CA GLY A 45 24.72 -20.51 2.68
C GLY A 45 24.84 -19.50 1.54
N SER A 46 23.74 -18.88 1.12
CA SER A 46 23.68 -17.93 0.00
C SER A 46 22.61 -16.87 0.23
N SER A 47 22.88 -15.66 -0.27
CA SER A 47 21.90 -14.57 -0.38
C SER A 47 21.32 -14.45 -1.79
N ASP A 48 21.74 -15.33 -2.71
CA ASP A 48 21.23 -15.37 -4.07
C ASP A 48 19.75 -15.77 -4.06
N PHE A 49 18.94 -14.95 -4.72
CA PHE A 49 17.51 -15.17 -4.85
C PHE A 49 17.18 -16.53 -5.48
N GLU A 50 17.88 -16.93 -6.55
CA GLU A 50 17.58 -18.17 -7.26
C GLU A 50 17.87 -19.41 -6.41
N VAL A 51 18.85 -19.29 -5.51
CA VAL A 51 19.17 -20.33 -4.53
C VAL A 51 18.10 -20.37 -3.44
N LEU A 52 17.74 -19.21 -2.87
CA LEU A 52 16.75 -19.11 -1.80
C LEU A 52 15.34 -19.53 -2.24
N GLU A 53 14.94 -19.25 -3.48
CA GLU A 53 13.66 -19.67 -4.04
C GLU A 53 13.53 -21.19 -4.13
N LYS A 54 14.63 -21.90 -4.41
CA LYS A 54 14.65 -23.37 -4.55
C LYS A 54 15.01 -24.08 -3.25
N PHE A 55 15.43 -23.35 -2.22
CA PHE A 55 15.88 -23.93 -0.97
C PHE A 55 14.68 -24.47 -0.17
N ALA A 56 14.71 -25.75 0.14
CA ALA A 56 13.65 -26.41 0.90
C ALA A 56 13.80 -26.11 2.41
N PHE A 57 13.25 -24.99 2.86
CA PHE A 57 13.15 -24.70 4.29
C PHE A 57 12.20 -25.69 4.98
N ASP A 58 12.57 -26.12 6.18
CA ASP A 58 11.71 -26.95 7.03
C ASP A 58 10.32 -26.30 7.22
N PRO A 59 9.20 -27.03 7.09
CA PRO A 59 7.85 -26.45 7.19
C PRO A 59 7.57 -25.69 8.50
N HIS A 60 8.13 -26.15 9.63
CA HIS A 60 7.98 -25.44 10.90
C HIS A 60 8.73 -24.11 10.89
N VAL A 61 9.90 -24.08 10.24
CA VAL A 61 10.71 -22.87 10.07
C VAL A 61 10.06 -21.91 9.07
N GLN A 62 9.50 -22.41 7.97
CA GLN A 62 8.78 -21.61 6.98
C GLN A 62 7.67 -20.77 7.62
N THR A 63 6.96 -21.30 8.61
CA THR A 63 5.90 -20.58 9.34
C THR A 63 6.46 -19.29 9.97
N TRP A 64 7.60 -19.37 10.66
CA TRP A 64 8.23 -18.22 11.31
C TRP A 64 8.85 -17.24 10.31
N LEU A 65 9.47 -17.75 9.26
CA LEU A 65 10.01 -16.92 8.18
C LEU A 65 8.88 -16.15 7.48
N TRP A 66 7.79 -16.83 7.17
CA TRP A 66 6.60 -16.23 6.58
C TRP A 66 6.02 -15.15 7.49
N LEU A 67 5.89 -15.40 8.80
CA LEU A 67 5.41 -14.42 9.78
C LEU A 67 6.32 -13.18 9.90
N ALA A 68 7.63 -13.34 9.71
CA ALA A 68 8.56 -12.23 9.68
C ALA A 68 8.46 -11.41 8.38
N PHE A 69 8.27 -12.07 7.23
CA PHE A 69 8.11 -11.41 5.94
C PHE A 69 6.75 -10.69 5.83
N ILE A 70 5.65 -11.33 6.24
CA ILE A 70 4.31 -10.71 6.28
C ILE A 70 4.31 -9.47 7.17
N ALA A 71 5.05 -9.43 8.28
CA ALA A 71 5.13 -8.25 9.13
C ALA A 71 5.67 -7.02 8.37
N SER A 72 6.59 -7.22 7.42
CA SER A 72 7.08 -6.13 6.55
C SER A 72 6.11 -5.82 5.41
N PHE A 73 5.61 -6.85 4.74
CA PHE A 73 4.78 -6.68 3.56
C PHE A 73 3.38 -6.16 3.89
N ALA A 74 2.77 -6.58 5.00
CA ALA A 74 1.49 -6.08 5.48
C ALA A 74 1.52 -4.59 5.85
N VAL A 75 2.68 -4.06 6.23
CA VAL A 75 2.84 -2.61 6.42
C VAL A 75 2.93 -1.91 5.07
N LYS A 76 3.73 -2.42 4.13
CA LYS A 76 3.98 -1.79 2.81
C LYS A 76 2.80 -1.90 1.85
N LEU A 77 2.14 -3.05 1.81
CA LEU A 77 0.83 -3.25 1.22
C LEU A 77 -0.16 -3.07 2.38
N PRO A 78 -0.73 -1.87 2.56
CA PRO A 78 -1.33 -1.40 3.81
C PRO A 78 -2.52 -2.28 4.26
N MET A 79 -2.25 -3.40 4.91
CA MET A 79 -3.27 -4.36 5.31
C MET A 79 -3.99 -3.89 6.57
N TRP A 80 -5.22 -4.34 6.76
CA TRP A 80 -5.86 -4.24 8.06
C TRP A 80 -5.17 -5.20 9.05
N PRO A 81 -4.84 -4.76 10.29
CA PRO A 81 -5.12 -3.46 10.93
C PRO A 81 -3.99 -2.41 10.83
N VAL A 82 -2.87 -2.71 10.16
CA VAL A 82 -1.64 -1.90 10.17
C VAL A 82 -1.58 -0.81 9.08
N HIS A 83 -2.71 -0.39 8.53
CA HIS A 83 -2.81 0.57 7.41
C HIS A 83 -2.83 2.05 7.85
N THR A 84 -2.99 2.35 9.15
CA THR A 84 -3.30 3.71 9.63
C THR A 84 -2.20 4.75 9.40
N TRP A 85 -0.98 4.33 9.08
CA TRP A 85 0.10 5.23 8.71
C TRP A 85 -0.15 5.88 7.34
N LEU A 86 -0.86 5.20 6.45
CA LEU A 86 -0.99 5.58 5.04
C LEU A 86 -1.81 6.87 4.85
N PRO A 87 -3.01 7.02 5.45
CA PRO A 87 -3.77 8.27 5.33
C PRO A 87 -2.99 9.47 5.88
N ASP A 88 -2.34 9.33 7.03
CA ASP A 88 -1.56 10.41 7.63
C ASP A 88 -0.35 10.79 6.77
N ALA A 89 0.34 9.80 6.20
CA ALA A 89 1.45 10.03 5.28
C ALA A 89 1.00 10.80 4.03
N HIS A 90 -0.11 10.41 3.40
CA HIS A 90 -0.62 11.11 2.21
C HIS A 90 -1.10 12.53 2.50
N VAL A 91 -1.83 12.72 3.61
CA VAL A 91 -2.36 14.03 4.00
C VAL A 91 -1.24 15.04 4.17
N GLN A 92 -0.14 14.62 4.80
CA GLN A 92 0.99 15.50 5.09
C GLN A 92 2.03 15.54 3.97
N ALA A 93 2.10 14.56 3.08
CA ALA A 93 3.05 14.58 1.98
C ALA A 93 2.76 15.71 0.98
N PRO A 94 3.81 16.34 0.40
CA PRO A 94 3.62 17.18 -0.77
C PRO A 94 3.01 16.38 -1.94
N THR A 95 2.43 17.05 -2.93
CA THR A 95 1.73 16.41 -4.05
C THR A 95 2.58 15.35 -4.74
N ALA A 96 3.83 15.68 -5.10
CA ALA A 96 4.77 14.73 -5.69
C ALA A 96 5.07 13.53 -4.77
N GLY A 97 5.19 13.76 -3.46
CA GLY A 97 5.38 12.70 -2.47
C GLY A 97 4.18 11.74 -2.42
N SER A 98 2.96 12.28 -2.49
CA SER A 98 1.74 11.46 -2.54
C SER A 98 1.65 10.63 -3.83
N VAL A 99 2.06 11.21 -4.97
CA VAL A 99 2.10 10.52 -6.26
C VAL A 99 3.08 9.33 -6.22
N ILE A 100 4.29 9.53 -5.69
CA ILE A 100 5.29 8.45 -5.59
C ILE A 100 4.83 7.37 -4.60
N LEU A 101 4.30 7.80 -3.44
CA LEU A 101 3.81 6.90 -2.41
C LEU A 101 2.70 6.01 -2.99
N ALA A 102 1.66 6.61 -3.54
CA ALA A 102 0.53 5.86 -4.10
C ALA A 102 0.94 5.05 -5.32
N GLY A 103 1.66 5.65 -6.27
CA GLY A 103 1.96 5.06 -7.57
C GLY A 103 2.90 3.85 -7.48
N VAL A 104 3.92 3.92 -6.62
CA VAL A 104 5.01 2.92 -6.60
C VAL A 104 5.10 2.19 -5.27
N LEU A 105 5.19 2.91 -4.15
CA LEU A 105 5.62 2.30 -2.88
C LEU A 105 4.62 1.28 -2.33
N LEU A 106 3.32 1.48 -2.52
CA LEU A 106 2.30 0.50 -2.14
C LEU A 106 2.43 -0.83 -2.91
N LYS A 107 2.99 -0.79 -4.13
CA LYS A 107 3.10 -1.97 -4.99
C LYS A 107 4.27 -2.84 -4.59
N MET A 108 5.26 -2.28 -3.90
CA MET A 108 6.41 -3.02 -3.39
C MET A 108 6.01 -4.11 -2.39
N GLY A 109 4.92 -3.93 -1.63
CA GLY A 109 4.42 -4.98 -0.74
C GLY A 109 3.78 -6.15 -1.50
N GLY A 110 2.97 -5.85 -2.52
CA GLY A 110 2.37 -6.87 -3.40
C GLY A 110 3.41 -7.63 -4.22
N TYR A 111 4.39 -6.91 -4.78
CA TYR A 111 5.58 -7.50 -5.38
C TYR A 111 6.33 -8.39 -4.38
N GLY A 112 6.46 -7.94 -3.13
CA GLY A 112 7.07 -8.71 -2.05
C GLY A 112 6.40 -10.06 -1.82
N PHE A 113 5.05 -10.09 -1.79
CA PHE A 113 4.31 -11.35 -1.70
C PHE A 113 4.57 -12.28 -2.87
N LEU A 114 4.45 -11.75 -4.10
CA LEU A 114 4.63 -12.52 -5.33
C LEU A 114 6.04 -13.09 -5.47
N ARG A 115 7.06 -12.32 -5.08
CA ARG A 115 8.45 -12.70 -5.32
C ARG A 115 9.08 -13.47 -4.17
N PHE A 116 8.76 -13.13 -2.93
CA PHE A 116 9.47 -13.66 -1.76
C PHE A 116 8.58 -14.45 -0.81
N SER A 117 7.26 -14.25 -0.79
CA SER A 117 6.40 -14.99 0.14
C SER A 117 5.92 -16.30 -0.46
N LEU A 118 5.28 -16.23 -1.63
CA LEU A 118 4.66 -17.37 -2.29
C LEU A 118 5.69 -18.43 -2.72
N PRO A 119 6.81 -18.07 -3.39
CA PRO A 119 7.74 -19.08 -3.89
C PRO A 119 8.64 -19.65 -2.80
N MET A 120 9.09 -18.82 -1.84
CA MET A 120 10.05 -19.25 -0.81
C MET A 120 9.39 -19.97 0.37
N PHE A 121 8.11 -19.70 0.64
CA PHE A 121 7.37 -20.28 1.78
C PHE A 121 6.00 -20.82 1.34
N PRO A 122 5.95 -21.82 0.44
CA PRO A 122 4.70 -22.30 -0.13
C PRO A 122 3.78 -22.93 0.94
N ASP A 123 4.33 -23.76 1.83
CA ASP A 123 3.54 -24.48 2.84
C ASP A 123 2.90 -23.51 3.83
N ALA A 124 3.68 -22.54 4.32
CA ALA A 124 3.19 -21.49 5.20
C ALA A 124 2.17 -20.57 4.50
N SER A 125 2.37 -20.26 3.21
CA SER A 125 1.42 -19.44 2.45
C SER A 125 0.07 -20.13 2.29
N HIS A 126 0.05 -21.44 2.07
CA HIS A 126 -1.20 -22.21 2.05
C HIS A 126 -1.86 -22.29 3.44
N LEU A 127 -1.07 -22.49 4.49
CA LEU A 127 -1.56 -22.54 5.87
C LEU A 127 -2.28 -21.23 6.27
N PHE A 128 -1.69 -20.07 5.95
CA PHE A 128 -2.23 -18.76 6.32
C PHE A 128 -3.22 -18.17 5.30
N GLN A 129 -3.52 -18.88 4.21
CA GLN A 129 -4.46 -18.40 3.18
C GLN A 129 -5.80 -17.92 3.76
N PRO A 130 -6.49 -18.66 4.66
CA PRO A 130 -7.78 -18.21 5.19
C PRO A 130 -7.65 -16.92 6.00
N ALA A 131 -6.54 -16.75 6.73
CA ALA A 131 -6.26 -15.53 7.48
C ALA A 131 -6.03 -14.34 6.53
N MET A 132 -5.27 -14.53 5.45
CA MET A 132 -5.05 -13.49 4.44
C MET A 132 -6.35 -13.05 3.77
N PHE A 133 -7.25 -14.00 3.49
CA PHE A 133 -8.58 -13.68 2.96
C PHE A 133 -9.43 -12.89 3.95
N ALA A 134 -9.46 -13.32 5.22
CA ALA A 134 -10.20 -12.61 6.27
C ALA A 134 -9.68 -11.17 6.45
N LEU A 135 -8.36 -10.98 6.50
CA LEU A 135 -7.75 -9.65 6.63
C LEU A 135 -8.01 -8.78 5.40
N ALA A 136 -8.00 -9.36 4.20
CA ALA A 136 -8.27 -8.64 2.96
C ALA A 136 -9.73 -8.19 2.86
N VAL A 137 -10.69 -9.07 3.18
CA VAL A 137 -12.11 -8.72 3.22
C VAL A 137 -12.38 -7.67 4.30
N ALA A 138 -11.77 -7.82 5.48
CA ALA A 138 -11.85 -6.83 6.53
C ALA A 138 -11.31 -5.47 6.05
N ALA A 139 -10.17 -5.45 5.37
CA ALA A 139 -9.59 -4.22 4.81
C ALA A 139 -10.54 -3.57 3.80
N ILE A 140 -11.09 -4.32 2.85
CA ILE A 140 -12.04 -3.82 1.84
C ILE A 140 -13.25 -3.18 2.53
N VAL A 141 -13.97 -3.93 3.36
CA VAL A 141 -15.22 -3.46 3.96
C VAL A 141 -14.96 -2.31 4.93
N TYR A 142 -14.02 -2.48 5.86
CA TYR A 142 -13.75 -1.48 6.89
C TYR A 142 -13.25 -0.17 6.30
N THR A 143 -12.25 -0.21 5.41
CA THR A 143 -11.66 1.03 4.89
C THR A 143 -12.56 1.74 3.89
N SER A 144 -13.43 1.04 3.16
CA SER A 144 -14.48 1.67 2.37
C SER A 144 -15.50 2.41 3.25
N LEU A 145 -15.92 1.84 4.38
CA LEU A 145 -16.81 2.52 5.34
C LEU A 145 -16.13 3.74 5.98
N VAL A 146 -14.84 3.62 6.31
CA VAL A 146 -14.05 4.74 6.83
C VAL A 146 -13.90 5.84 5.77
N ALA A 147 -13.64 5.48 4.51
CA ALA A 147 -13.52 6.40 3.38
C ALA A 147 -14.81 7.22 3.19
N TRP A 148 -15.98 6.58 3.29
CA TRP A 148 -17.28 7.25 3.18
C TRP A 148 -17.50 8.35 4.22
N ARG A 149 -16.93 8.20 5.42
CA ARG A 149 -17.01 9.19 6.50
C ARG A 149 -15.91 10.25 6.47
N GLN A 150 -14.94 10.18 5.55
CA GLN A 150 -13.86 11.18 5.49
C GLN A 150 -14.37 12.52 4.98
N THR A 151 -13.91 13.61 5.59
CA THR A 151 -14.12 14.99 5.12
C THR A 151 -12.91 15.56 4.40
N ASP A 152 -11.73 14.93 4.54
CA ASP A 152 -10.48 15.33 3.88
C ASP A 152 -10.31 14.54 2.57
N MET A 153 -10.12 15.26 1.46
CA MET A 153 -10.03 14.68 0.13
C MET A 153 -8.81 13.75 -0.04
N LYS A 154 -7.66 14.07 0.56
CA LYS A 154 -6.47 13.19 0.50
C LYS A 154 -6.68 11.93 1.36
N LYS A 155 -7.36 12.04 2.51
CA LYS A 155 -7.71 10.86 3.32
C LYS A 155 -8.64 9.93 2.57
N LEU A 156 -9.66 10.48 1.89
CA LEU A 156 -10.62 9.70 1.11
C LEU A 156 -9.89 8.83 0.08
N ILE A 157 -9.00 9.44 -0.73
CA ILE A 157 -8.21 8.71 -1.72
C ILE A 157 -7.31 7.68 -1.04
N ALA A 158 -6.61 8.05 0.04
CA ALA A 158 -5.72 7.13 0.74
C ALA A 158 -6.45 5.89 1.31
N TYR A 159 -7.65 6.05 1.87
CA TYR A 159 -8.45 4.90 2.34
C TYR A 159 -9.00 4.07 1.18
N SER A 160 -9.38 4.68 0.05
CA SER A 160 -9.75 3.92 -1.15
C SER A 160 -8.58 3.05 -1.64
N SER A 161 -7.34 3.57 -1.57
CA SER A 161 -6.14 2.81 -1.89
C SER A 161 -5.96 1.59 -0.99
N VAL A 162 -6.30 1.68 0.30
CA VAL A 162 -6.25 0.53 1.21
C VAL A 162 -7.23 -0.55 0.76
N ALA A 163 -8.47 -0.18 0.41
CA ALA A 163 -9.46 -1.13 -0.09
C ALA A 163 -8.98 -1.82 -1.38
N HIS A 164 -8.42 -1.07 -2.34
CA HIS A 164 -7.84 -1.65 -3.56
C HIS A 164 -6.70 -2.63 -3.29
N MET A 165 -5.86 -2.35 -2.30
CA MET A 165 -4.79 -3.27 -1.91
C MET A 165 -5.33 -4.53 -1.22
N GLY A 166 -6.50 -4.47 -0.58
CA GLY A 166 -7.22 -5.67 -0.13
C GLY A 166 -7.58 -6.61 -1.28
N PHE A 167 -8.05 -6.08 -2.42
CA PHE A 167 -8.30 -6.91 -3.63
C PHE A 167 -7.01 -7.53 -4.17
N VAL A 168 -5.89 -6.79 -4.14
CA VAL A 168 -4.57 -7.33 -4.50
C VAL A 168 -4.22 -8.51 -3.60
N THR A 169 -4.40 -8.39 -2.27
CA THR A 169 -4.17 -9.51 -1.35
C THR A 169 -5.02 -10.74 -1.68
N LEU A 170 -6.31 -10.57 -1.99
CA LEU A 170 -7.18 -11.68 -2.40
C LEU A 170 -6.67 -12.37 -3.67
N GLY A 171 -6.31 -11.60 -4.69
CA GLY A 171 -5.82 -12.14 -5.96
C GLY A 171 -4.49 -12.90 -5.79
N VAL A 172 -3.55 -12.32 -5.05
CA VAL A 172 -2.24 -12.93 -4.77
C VAL A 172 -2.38 -14.27 -4.02
N PHE A 173 -3.19 -14.32 -2.98
CA PHE A 173 -3.38 -15.53 -2.16
C PHE A 173 -4.47 -16.47 -2.70
N SER A 174 -4.99 -16.23 -3.91
CA SER A 174 -5.91 -17.16 -4.56
C SER A 174 -5.22 -18.43 -5.06
N PHE A 175 -3.89 -18.36 -5.27
CA PHE A 175 -3.10 -19.41 -5.94
C PHE A 175 -3.64 -19.82 -7.32
N THR A 176 -4.39 -18.93 -7.97
CA THR A 176 -4.86 -19.11 -9.34
C THR A 176 -4.13 -18.16 -10.26
N GLU A 177 -3.84 -18.60 -11.48
CA GLU A 177 -3.20 -17.75 -12.49
C GLU A 177 -4.03 -16.47 -12.74
N VAL A 178 -5.35 -16.62 -12.88
CA VAL A 178 -6.28 -15.50 -13.08
C VAL A 178 -6.25 -14.53 -11.90
N GLY A 179 -6.23 -15.02 -10.67
CA GLY A 179 -6.18 -14.16 -9.48
C GLY A 179 -4.86 -13.41 -9.35
N VAL A 180 -3.73 -14.06 -9.65
CA VAL A 180 -2.40 -13.41 -9.65
C VAL A 180 -2.31 -12.36 -10.75
N GLN A 181 -2.75 -12.67 -11.97
CA GLN A 181 -2.79 -11.71 -13.08
C GLN A 181 -3.70 -10.53 -12.76
N GLY A 182 -4.87 -10.77 -12.16
CA GLY A 182 -5.79 -9.73 -11.69
C GLY A 182 -5.16 -8.83 -10.62
N ALA A 183 -4.43 -9.41 -9.65
CA ALA A 183 -3.71 -8.64 -8.64
C ALA A 183 -2.61 -7.75 -9.24
N ILE A 184 -1.84 -8.27 -10.21
CA ILE A 184 -0.82 -7.50 -10.93
C ILE A 184 -1.47 -6.36 -11.71
N PHE A 185 -2.53 -6.66 -12.47
CA PHE A 185 -3.27 -5.65 -13.22
C PHE A 185 -3.82 -4.57 -12.28
N GLN A 186 -4.42 -4.95 -11.15
CA GLN A 186 -4.93 -4.02 -10.14
C GLN A 186 -3.82 -3.14 -9.55
N MET A 187 -2.63 -3.70 -9.29
CA MET A 187 -1.49 -2.92 -8.82
C MET A 187 -1.06 -1.87 -9.85
N ILE A 188 -1.00 -2.25 -11.13
CA ILE A 188 -0.61 -1.33 -12.21
C ILE A 188 -1.67 -0.26 -12.41
N SER A 189 -2.94 -0.64 -12.60
CA SER A 189 -4.06 0.28 -12.83
C SER A 189 -4.20 1.28 -11.68
N HIS A 190 -4.25 0.79 -10.44
CA HIS A 190 -4.30 1.63 -9.25
C HIS A 190 -3.07 2.54 -9.15
N GLY A 191 -1.89 2.09 -9.59
CA GLY A 191 -0.68 2.92 -9.70
C GLY A 191 -0.89 4.19 -10.50
N PHE A 192 -1.44 4.06 -11.69
CA PHE A 192 -1.74 5.20 -12.56
C PHE A 192 -2.90 6.04 -12.03
N ILE A 193 -4.00 5.40 -11.62
CA ILE A 193 -5.23 6.09 -11.23
C ILE A 193 -5.04 6.88 -9.92
N SER A 194 -4.47 6.25 -8.89
CA SER A 194 -4.25 6.93 -7.60
C SER A 194 -3.25 8.08 -7.72
N ALA A 195 -2.19 7.91 -8.53
CA ALA A 195 -1.24 8.98 -8.83
C ALA A 195 -1.94 10.18 -9.49
N ALA A 196 -2.80 9.93 -10.48
CA ALA A 196 -3.59 10.97 -11.13
C ALA A 196 -4.54 11.67 -10.15
N LEU A 197 -5.26 10.92 -9.31
CA LEU A 197 -6.16 11.48 -8.30
C LEU A 197 -5.41 12.35 -7.27
N PHE A 198 -4.25 11.91 -6.77
CA PHE A 198 -3.43 12.72 -5.86
C PHE A 198 -2.88 13.98 -6.52
N LEU A 199 -2.50 13.90 -7.80
CA LEU A 199 -2.07 15.07 -8.57
C LEU A 199 -3.21 16.07 -8.75
N ILE A 200 -4.39 15.59 -9.16
CA ILE A 200 -5.61 16.37 -9.31
C ILE A 200 -5.89 17.08 -7.97
N VAL A 201 -6.09 16.35 -6.88
CA VAL A 201 -6.38 16.96 -5.57
C VAL A 201 -5.28 17.93 -5.13
N GLY A 202 -4.01 17.65 -5.45
CA GLY A 202 -2.90 18.58 -5.23
C GLY A 202 -3.08 19.92 -5.95
N VAL A 203 -3.51 19.90 -7.22
CA VAL A 203 -3.78 21.11 -8.03
C VAL A 203 -4.89 21.98 -7.42
N VAL A 204 -5.94 21.38 -6.84
CA VAL A 204 -6.99 22.12 -6.12
C VAL A 204 -6.44 22.68 -4.81
N TYR A 205 -5.70 21.86 -4.06
CA TYR A 205 -5.10 22.25 -2.80
C TYR A 205 -4.14 23.44 -2.95
N ASP A 206 -3.33 23.48 -4.00
CA ASP A 206 -2.41 24.59 -4.25
C ASP A 206 -3.13 25.92 -4.51
N ARG A 207 -4.41 25.90 -4.93
CA ARG A 207 -5.22 27.09 -5.20
C ARG A 207 -6.06 27.53 -4.01
N MET A 208 -6.59 26.57 -3.24
CA MET A 208 -7.55 26.86 -2.16
C MET A 208 -6.93 26.71 -0.77
N HIS A 209 -5.76 26.09 -0.65
CA HIS A 209 -5.07 25.76 0.60
C HIS A 209 -5.95 25.05 1.64
N THR A 210 -6.98 24.34 1.17
CA THR A 210 -7.87 23.52 1.98
C THR A 210 -8.04 22.15 1.33
N ARG A 211 -8.26 21.14 2.17
CA ARG A 211 -8.50 19.74 1.79
C ARG A 211 -9.92 19.28 2.10
N GLU A 212 -10.73 20.15 2.70
CA GLU A 212 -12.11 19.85 3.08
C GLU A 212 -12.97 19.66 1.84
N ILE A 213 -13.63 18.51 1.73
CA ILE A 213 -14.48 18.15 0.58
C ILE A 213 -15.61 19.18 0.40
N ALA A 214 -16.15 19.70 1.50
CA ALA A 214 -17.20 20.73 1.47
C ALA A 214 -16.78 22.03 0.77
N ALA A 215 -15.48 22.32 0.73
CA ALA A 215 -14.96 23.52 0.06
C ALA A 215 -14.77 23.36 -1.46
N TYR A 216 -14.92 22.14 -2.00
CA TYR A 216 -14.56 21.81 -3.40
C TYR A 216 -15.75 21.97 -4.37
N GLY A 217 -16.80 22.68 -3.97
CA GLY A 217 -18.01 22.89 -4.78
C GLY A 217 -17.78 23.79 -6.00
N GLY A 218 -18.55 23.55 -7.08
CA GLY A 218 -18.60 24.43 -8.25
C GLY A 218 -17.39 24.35 -9.20
N LEU A 219 -16.49 23.36 -9.04
CA LEU A 219 -15.33 23.15 -9.92
C LEU A 219 -15.70 23.06 -11.40
N VAL A 220 -16.86 22.48 -11.73
CA VAL A 220 -17.33 22.35 -13.13
C VAL A 220 -17.54 23.70 -13.82
N HIS A 221 -17.94 24.75 -13.11
CA HIS A 221 -18.21 26.06 -13.70
C HIS A 221 -16.93 26.86 -13.98
N ARG A 222 -15.87 26.62 -13.19
CA ARG A 222 -14.60 27.35 -13.29
C ARG A 222 -13.55 26.58 -14.09
N MET A 223 -13.55 25.25 -14.02
CA MET A 223 -12.55 24.37 -14.63
C MET A 223 -13.22 23.10 -15.24
N PRO A 224 -14.04 23.23 -16.30
CA PRO A 224 -14.85 22.12 -16.82
C PRO A 224 -14.03 20.94 -17.36
N VAL A 225 -12.93 21.20 -18.07
CA VAL A 225 -12.02 20.15 -18.56
C VAL A 225 -11.41 19.36 -17.40
N TYR A 226 -11.00 20.09 -16.36
CA TYR A 226 -10.43 19.49 -15.16
C TYR A 226 -11.47 18.67 -14.37
N ALA A 227 -12.71 19.16 -14.25
CA ALA A 227 -13.80 18.40 -13.65
C ALA A 227 -14.10 17.10 -14.41
N THR A 228 -14.01 17.13 -15.75
CA THR A 228 -14.16 15.94 -16.60
C THR A 228 -13.04 14.93 -16.37
N LEU A 229 -11.79 15.39 -16.31
CA LEU A 229 -10.64 14.52 -15.99
C LEU A 229 -10.75 13.95 -14.58
N PHE A 230 -11.17 14.76 -13.60
CA PHE A 230 -11.39 14.28 -12.24
C PHE A 230 -12.45 13.18 -12.22
N MET A 231 -13.59 13.38 -12.88
CA MET A 231 -14.65 12.38 -12.97
C MET A 231 -14.18 11.10 -13.65
N LEU A 232 -13.41 11.19 -14.74
CA LEU A 232 -12.83 10.03 -15.42
C LEU A 232 -11.97 9.19 -14.46
N PHE A 233 -11.05 9.83 -13.72
CA PHE A 233 -10.18 9.11 -12.79
C PHE A 233 -10.93 8.61 -11.55
N THR A 234 -11.97 9.31 -11.09
CA THR A 234 -12.84 8.81 -10.03
C THR A 234 -13.59 7.57 -10.48
N MET A 235 -14.17 7.57 -11.69
CA MET A 235 -14.85 6.39 -12.23
C MET A 235 -13.91 5.21 -12.47
N ALA A 236 -12.68 5.48 -12.92
CA ALA A 236 -11.65 4.44 -13.07
C ALA A 236 -11.22 3.83 -11.73
N ASN A 237 -11.38 4.56 -10.62
CA ASN A 237 -11.04 4.11 -9.27
C ASN A 237 -12.19 3.37 -8.57
N VAL A 238 -13.32 3.13 -9.25
CA VAL A 238 -14.40 2.25 -8.76
C VAL A 238 -14.13 0.84 -9.26
#